data_AF-A0LF49-F1
#
_entry.id   AF-A0LF49-F1
#
_cell.length_a   1.000
_cell.length_b   1.000
_cell.length_c   1.000
_cell.angle_alpha   90.00
_cell.angle_beta   90.00
_cell.angle_gamma   90.00
#
_symmetry.space_group_name_H-M   'P 1'
#
loop_
_entity.id
_entity.type
_entity.pdbx_description
1 polymer ?
#
loop_
_entity_poly.entity_id
_entity_poly.type
_entity_poly.pdbx_seq_one_letter_code
_entity_poly.pdbx_strand_id
1 'polypeptide(L)'
;MPATRLRGREAGPPFPFHRLCPVPITRTEESSEFRRPMTDECWQDAVRTLAGQIDPAHRRLLEAVANEISLNIKALDTLMDRYCRETCPSCGNPCCDGREVFYNRADLLYLLGTGKPVPPGQTRRTPGEACRYLTSGGCLLPRDERPYVCVWFLCEPQMGLFQAEKPATQRQVINTLLDTRSYRLGLESLHDKSGCRLKEVHSTGSECPCTEK
;
A
#
# COMPACT_ATOMS: atom_id res chain seq x y z
N MET A 1 36.14 20.99 35.56
CA MET A 1 35.51 20.10 34.56
C MET A 1 34.14 20.68 34.22
N PRO A 2 33.98 21.39 33.10
CA PRO A 2 32.73 22.05 32.76
C PRO A 2 31.78 21.09 32.05
N ALA A 3 30.49 21.28 32.32
CA ALA A 3 29.38 20.56 31.72
C ALA A 3 29.25 20.87 30.22
N THR A 4 29.38 19.84 29.38
CA THR A 4 29.10 19.94 27.95
C THR A 4 27.59 19.83 27.73
N ARG A 5 26.94 20.97 27.49
CA ARG A 5 25.58 21.03 26.93
C ARG A 5 25.60 20.39 25.54
N LEU A 6 24.90 19.27 25.37
CA LEU A 6 24.52 18.79 24.05
C LEU A 6 23.29 19.57 23.58
N ARG A 7 23.50 20.47 22.62
CA ARG A 7 22.46 20.96 21.70
C ARG A 7 22.38 20.01 20.51
N GLY A 8 21.16 19.68 20.12
CA GLY A 8 20.70 19.15 18.83
C GLY A 8 19.22 18.81 19.02
N ARG A 9 18.21 19.53 18.49
CA ARG A 9 17.77 19.60 17.07
C ARG A 9 17.89 18.22 16.39
N GLU A 10 16.81 17.60 15.94
CA GLU A 10 15.93 18.01 14.83
C GLU A 10 14.48 17.56 15.12
N ALA A 11 13.51 18.48 15.12
CA ALA A 11 12.46 18.58 14.08
C ALA A 11 11.74 17.26 13.78
N GLY A 12 10.50 17.12 14.29
CA GLY A 12 9.53 16.19 13.71
C GLY A 12 9.27 16.54 12.23
N PRO A 13 8.61 15.65 11.47
CA PRO A 13 8.44 15.79 10.03
C PRO A 13 7.90 17.20 9.69
N PRO A 14 8.60 17.98 8.84
CA PRO A 14 8.43 19.43 8.80
C PRO A 14 7.22 19.93 8.01
N PHE A 15 6.34 19.06 7.47
CA PHE A 15 5.26 19.54 6.61
C PHE A 15 3.94 18.79 6.81
N PRO A 16 2.81 19.51 6.96
CA PRO A 16 1.50 18.90 6.83
C PRO A 16 1.32 18.41 5.39
N PHE A 17 0.79 17.20 5.28
CA PHE A 17 0.44 16.45 4.08
C PHE A 17 -0.08 17.27 2.88
N HIS A 18 -0.86 18.32 3.15
CA HIS A 18 -1.49 19.17 2.16
C HIS A 18 -0.55 20.09 1.36
N ARG A 19 0.72 20.26 1.75
CA ARG A 19 1.67 21.13 0.99
C ARG A 19 2.48 20.41 -0.08
N LEU A 20 2.61 19.08 -0.02
CA LEU A 20 3.44 18.30 -0.96
C LEU A 20 2.61 17.63 -2.05
N CYS A 21 1.35 17.30 -1.76
CA CYS A 21 0.41 16.81 -2.76
C CYS A 21 -0.61 17.93 -3.08
N PRO A 22 -0.50 18.60 -4.26
CA PRO A 22 -1.45 19.64 -4.65
C PRO A 22 -2.82 19.06 -5.03
N VAL A 23 -3.02 17.75 -4.90
CA VAL A 23 -4.24 17.07 -5.30
C VAL A 23 -5.24 17.15 -4.17
N PRO A 24 -6.40 17.82 -4.37
CA PRO A 24 -7.52 17.66 -3.46
C PRO A 24 -7.89 16.18 -3.44
N ILE A 25 -7.69 15.54 -2.30
CA ILE A 25 -8.16 14.18 -2.07
C ILE A 25 -9.67 14.25 -2.03
N THR A 26 -10.30 13.71 -3.07
CA THR A 26 -11.77 13.71 -3.20
C THR A 26 -12.38 12.45 -2.61
N ARG A 27 -11.56 11.45 -2.28
CA ARG A 27 -11.98 10.16 -1.74
C ARG A 27 -11.72 10.09 -0.24
N THR A 28 -12.66 9.51 0.50
CA THR A 28 -12.50 9.23 1.93
C THR A 28 -12.03 7.79 2.20
N GLU A 29 -12.19 6.91 1.22
CA GLU A 29 -11.92 5.48 1.30
C GLU A 29 -11.31 4.90 0.01
N GLU A 30 -10.44 3.91 0.18
CA GLU A 30 -9.82 3.16 -0.93
C GLU A 30 -10.84 2.23 -1.58
N SER A 31 -10.71 2.01 -2.88
CA SER A 31 -11.54 1.02 -3.58
C SER A 31 -11.30 -0.40 -3.06
N SER A 32 -12.37 -1.21 -3.04
CA SER A 32 -12.28 -2.66 -2.85
C SER A 32 -11.95 -3.41 -4.15
N GLU A 33 -11.78 -2.70 -5.26
CA GLU A 33 -11.41 -3.28 -6.55
C GLU A 33 -10.11 -4.10 -6.45
N PHE A 34 -10.15 -5.29 -7.05
CA PHE A 34 -9.12 -6.35 -6.98
C PHE A 34 -8.94 -7.06 -5.63
N ARG A 35 -9.64 -6.65 -4.57
CA ARG A 35 -9.55 -7.27 -3.24
C ARG A 35 -10.27 -8.63 -3.15
N ARG A 36 -9.82 -9.58 -3.96
CA ARG A 36 -10.36 -10.95 -4.07
C ARG A 36 -9.31 -11.88 -4.67
N PRO A 37 -9.43 -13.21 -4.54
CA PRO A 37 -8.62 -14.15 -5.31
C PRO A 37 -8.80 -13.94 -6.81
N MET A 38 -7.72 -14.09 -7.57
CA MET A 38 -7.71 -13.93 -9.02
C MET A 38 -6.73 -14.92 -9.65
N THR A 39 -7.07 -15.47 -10.82
CA THR A 39 -6.09 -16.21 -11.62
C THR A 39 -4.97 -15.28 -12.09
N ASP A 40 -3.84 -15.86 -12.47
CA ASP A 40 -2.67 -15.09 -12.92
C ASP A 40 -3.01 -14.32 -14.20
N GLU A 41 -3.82 -14.88 -15.10
CA GLU A 41 -4.27 -14.23 -16.33
C GLU A 41 -5.15 -13.01 -16.04
N CYS A 42 -6.16 -13.16 -15.18
CA CYS A 42 -7.04 -12.06 -14.79
C CYS A 42 -6.26 -10.96 -14.04
N TRP A 43 -5.29 -11.35 -13.22
CA TRP A 43 -4.42 -10.41 -12.53
C TRP A 43 -3.58 -9.59 -13.50
N GLN A 44 -2.89 -10.26 -14.43
CA GLN A 44 -2.06 -9.57 -15.42
C GLN A 44 -2.90 -8.67 -16.33
N ASP A 45 -4.13 -9.08 -16.66
CA ASP A 45 -5.05 -8.26 -17.44
C ASP A 45 -5.52 -7.01 -16.68
N ALA A 46 -5.86 -7.14 -15.41
CA ALA A 46 -6.19 -6.02 -14.54
C ALA A 46 -5.03 -5.02 -14.44
N VAL A 47 -3.80 -5.51 -14.26
CA VAL A 47 -2.59 -4.68 -14.18
C VAL A 47 -2.35 -3.93 -15.49
N ARG A 48 -2.42 -4.62 -16.65
CA ARG A 48 -2.26 -3.97 -17.97
C ARG A 48 -3.33 -2.92 -18.23
N THR A 49 -4.59 -3.25 -17.92
CA THR A 49 -5.72 -2.34 -18.10
C THR A 49 -5.53 -1.09 -17.25
N LEU A 50 -5.20 -1.26 -15.97
CA LEU A 50 -4.97 -0.14 -15.06
C LEU A 50 -3.79 0.73 -15.53
N ALA A 51 -2.69 0.11 -15.97
CA ALA A 51 -1.52 0.82 -16.50
C ALA A 51 -1.85 1.63 -17.76
N GLY A 52 -2.68 1.08 -18.66
CA GLY A 52 -3.13 1.76 -19.88
C GLY A 52 -4.08 2.93 -19.63
N GLN A 53 -4.74 2.96 -18.48
CA GLN A 53 -5.64 4.04 -18.07
C GLN A 53 -4.93 5.21 -17.38
N ILE A 54 -3.63 5.09 -17.06
CA ILE A 54 -2.86 6.19 -16.47
C ILE A 54 -2.61 7.25 -17.54
N ASP A 55 -3.25 8.41 -17.37
CA ASP A 55 -3.06 9.59 -18.23
C ASP A 55 -1.59 10.02 -18.23
N PRO A 56 -0.93 10.10 -19.40
CA PRO A 56 0.44 10.60 -19.52
C PRO A 56 0.65 11.96 -18.85
N ALA A 57 -0.35 12.83 -18.83
CA ALA A 57 -0.28 14.15 -18.20
C ALA A 57 -0.18 14.07 -16.66
N HIS A 58 -0.71 13.02 -16.04
CA HIS A 58 -0.67 12.82 -14.60
C HIS A 58 0.46 11.88 -14.15
N ARG A 59 1.17 11.23 -15.07
CA ARG A 59 2.21 10.24 -14.75
C ARG A 59 3.27 10.74 -13.76
N ARG A 60 3.84 11.93 -14.00
CA ARG A 60 4.85 12.51 -13.08
C ARG A 60 4.32 12.76 -11.67
N LEU A 61 3.05 13.15 -11.58
CA LEU A 61 2.42 13.40 -10.29
C LEU A 61 2.09 12.09 -9.56
N LEU A 62 1.66 11.07 -10.30
CA LEU A 62 1.46 9.72 -9.80
C LEU A 62 2.78 9.14 -9.25
N GLU A 63 3.88 9.27 -10.00
CA GLU A 63 5.24 8.89 -9.56
C GLU A 63 5.64 9.62 -8.27
N ALA A 64 5.44 10.92 -8.21
CA ALA A 64 5.77 11.71 -7.01
C ALA A 64 5.00 11.23 -5.77
N VAL A 65 3.68 11.04 -5.90
CA VAL A 65 2.84 10.54 -4.79
C VAL A 65 3.22 9.11 -4.39
N ALA A 66 3.52 8.25 -5.37
CA ALA A 66 3.94 6.88 -5.12
C ALA A 66 5.30 6.82 -4.40
N ASN A 67 6.22 7.73 -4.72
CA ASN A 67 7.51 7.85 -4.03
C ASN A 67 7.34 8.29 -2.56
N GLU A 68 6.42 9.20 -2.26
CA GLU A 68 6.11 9.56 -0.87
C GLU A 68 5.59 8.37 -0.05
N ILE A 69 4.74 7.53 -0.65
CA ILE A 69 4.32 6.27 -0.03
C ILE A 69 5.52 5.35 0.24
N SER A 70 6.41 5.19 -0.75
CA SER A 70 7.61 4.34 -0.60
C SER A 70 8.51 4.83 0.53
N LEU A 71 8.73 6.15 0.64
CA LEU A 71 9.50 6.75 1.75
C LEU A 71 8.85 6.47 3.11
N ASN A 72 7.53 6.61 3.20
CA ASN A 72 6.79 6.31 4.43
C ASN A 72 6.87 4.83 4.82
N ILE A 73 6.70 3.90 3.87
CA ILE A 73 6.83 2.46 4.14
C ILE A 73 8.26 2.15 4.62
N LYS A 74 9.27 2.70 3.95
CA LYS A 74 10.68 2.52 4.32
C LYS A 74 10.99 3.05 5.72
N ALA A 75 10.34 4.14 6.15
CA ALA A 75 10.48 4.67 7.50
C ALA A 75 9.95 3.71 8.58
N LEU A 76 9.04 2.79 8.22
CA LEU A 76 8.49 1.77 9.12
C LEU A 76 9.29 0.47 9.13
N ASP A 77 10.09 0.19 8.09
CA ASP A 77 10.74 -1.11 7.87
C ASP A 77 11.49 -1.64 9.10
N THR A 78 12.37 -0.82 9.68
CA THR A 78 13.20 -1.26 10.82
C THR A 78 12.36 -1.68 12.02
N LEU A 79 11.28 -0.94 12.31
CA LEU A 79 10.39 -1.26 13.42
C LEU A 79 9.59 -2.53 13.13
N MET A 80 9.02 -2.61 11.93
CA MET A 80 8.18 -3.74 11.52
C MET A 80 8.97 -5.03 11.37
N ASP A 81 10.23 -4.95 10.92
CA ASP A 81 11.14 -6.11 10.85
C ASP A 81 11.51 -6.62 12.23
N ARG A 82 11.66 -5.72 13.21
CA ARG A 82 11.83 -6.11 14.60
C ARG A 82 10.60 -6.84 15.13
N TYR A 83 9.41 -6.30 14.90
CA TYR A 83 8.16 -6.97 15.30
C TYR A 83 8.05 -8.35 14.66
N CYS A 84 8.28 -8.46 13.35
CA CYS A 84 8.26 -9.75 12.67
C CYS A 84 9.28 -10.73 13.25
N ARG A 85 10.53 -10.32 13.50
CA ARG A 85 11.56 -11.19 14.07
C ARG A 85 11.22 -11.67 15.48
N GLU A 86 10.59 -10.83 16.30
CA GLU A 86 10.22 -11.17 17.67
C GLU A 86 8.96 -12.05 17.74
N THR A 87 8.02 -11.91 16.79
CA THR A 87 6.72 -12.59 16.88
C THR A 87 6.49 -13.72 15.88
N CYS A 88 7.06 -13.64 14.67
CA CYS A 88 6.72 -14.56 13.58
C CYS A 88 7.35 -15.96 13.68
N PRO A 89 8.62 -16.15 14.13
CA PRO A 89 9.25 -17.48 14.13
C PRO A 89 8.52 -18.55 14.96
N SER A 90 7.80 -18.14 16.02
CA SER A 90 7.02 -19.03 16.88
C SER A 90 5.50 -18.95 16.63
N CYS A 91 5.08 -18.28 15.55
CA CYS A 91 3.67 -18.08 15.26
C CYS A 91 3.06 -19.32 14.59
N GLY A 92 2.15 -20.01 15.29
CA GLY A 92 1.44 -21.16 14.75
C GLY A 92 0.31 -20.82 13.76
N ASN A 93 0.01 -19.53 13.55
CA ASN A 93 -1.04 -19.06 12.64
C ASN A 93 -0.62 -17.72 12.01
N PRO A 94 0.31 -17.72 11.05
CA PRO A 94 0.78 -16.49 10.42
C PRO A 94 -0.37 -15.80 9.68
N CYS A 95 -0.34 -14.47 9.61
CA CYS A 95 -1.34 -13.69 8.88
C CYS A 95 -1.46 -14.08 7.40
N CYS A 96 -0.43 -14.70 6.85
CA CYS A 96 -0.36 -15.21 5.49
C CYS A 96 -1.25 -16.44 5.25
N ASP A 97 -1.64 -17.18 6.28
CA ASP A 97 -2.48 -18.38 6.13
C ASP A 97 -3.96 -18.03 6.30
N GLY A 98 -4.30 -17.32 7.38
CA GLY A 98 -5.70 -17.12 7.78
C GLY A 98 -6.36 -15.81 7.34
N ARG A 99 -5.62 -14.83 6.78
CA ARG A 99 -6.22 -13.53 6.40
C ARG A 99 -6.31 -13.38 4.90
N GLU A 100 -7.49 -12.99 4.43
CA GLU A 100 -7.80 -12.55 3.07
C GLU A 100 -7.11 -11.23 2.71
N VAL A 101 -5.78 -11.27 2.73
CA VAL A 101 -4.89 -10.19 2.35
C VAL A 101 -4.74 -10.22 0.85
N PHE A 102 -5.22 -9.18 0.17
CA PHE A 102 -5.17 -9.01 -1.27
C PHE A 102 -4.65 -7.61 -1.61
N TYR A 103 -3.97 -7.51 -2.75
CA TYR A 103 -3.75 -6.22 -3.41
C TYR A 103 -5.10 -5.60 -3.79
N ASN A 104 -5.24 -4.30 -3.59
CA ASN A 104 -6.33 -3.50 -4.15
C ASN A 104 -5.80 -2.56 -5.25
N ARG A 105 -6.71 -1.79 -5.85
CA ARG A 105 -6.37 -0.80 -6.88
C ARG A 105 -5.31 0.21 -6.43
N ALA A 106 -5.41 0.75 -5.23
CA ALA A 106 -4.42 1.70 -4.72
C ALA A 106 -3.02 1.07 -4.59
N ASP A 107 -2.92 -0.22 -4.24
CA ASP A 107 -1.64 -0.94 -4.25
C ASP A 107 -1.07 -1.05 -5.66
N LEU A 108 -1.90 -1.38 -6.65
CA LEU A 108 -1.45 -1.49 -8.04
C LEU A 108 -1.02 -0.14 -8.61
N LEU A 109 -1.76 0.94 -8.35
CA LEU A 109 -1.37 2.29 -8.76
C LEU A 109 -0.04 2.70 -8.13
N TYR A 110 0.19 2.34 -6.87
CA TYR A 110 1.46 2.60 -6.19
C TYR A 110 2.63 1.83 -6.84
N LEU A 111 2.46 0.54 -7.14
CA LEU A 111 3.50 -0.27 -7.81
C LEU A 111 3.81 0.28 -9.21
N LEU A 112 2.77 0.61 -9.98
CA LEU A 112 2.91 1.22 -11.30
C LEU A 112 3.59 2.60 -11.23
N GLY A 113 3.26 3.40 -10.22
CA GLY A 113 3.84 4.72 -10.01
C GLY A 113 5.29 4.73 -9.57
N THR A 114 5.70 3.74 -8.80
CA THR A 114 7.11 3.59 -8.41
C THR A 114 7.95 2.88 -9.47
N GLY A 115 7.32 2.35 -10.53
CA GLY A 115 8.00 1.51 -11.53
C GLY A 115 8.51 0.18 -10.95
N LYS A 116 8.02 -0.22 -9.78
CA LYS A 116 8.37 -1.50 -9.15
C LYS A 116 7.81 -2.67 -9.94
N PRO A 117 8.44 -3.86 -9.87
CA PRO A 117 7.88 -5.05 -10.48
C PRO A 117 6.51 -5.34 -9.88
N VAL A 118 5.50 -5.47 -10.72
CA VAL A 118 4.20 -5.95 -10.27
C VAL A 118 4.30 -7.45 -10.04
N PRO A 119 3.86 -7.97 -8.88
CA PRO A 119 3.92 -9.41 -8.61
C PRO A 119 3.22 -10.23 -9.71
N PRO A 120 3.64 -11.48 -9.97
CA PRO A 120 3.11 -12.28 -11.07
C PRO A 120 1.62 -12.64 -10.94
N GLY A 121 1.07 -12.55 -9.73
CA GLY A 121 -0.34 -12.81 -9.45
C GLY A 121 -0.85 -12.10 -8.20
N GLN A 122 -2.15 -12.20 -7.95
CA GLN A 122 -2.73 -11.87 -6.66
C GLN A 122 -2.14 -12.79 -5.57
N THR A 123 -2.26 -12.41 -4.31
CA THR A 123 -1.74 -13.19 -3.16
C THR A 123 -2.27 -14.63 -3.10
N ARG A 124 -3.46 -14.88 -3.64
CA ARG A 124 -4.12 -16.20 -3.75
C ARG A 124 -4.83 -16.32 -5.10
N ARG A 125 -4.88 -17.53 -5.62
CA ARG A 125 -5.60 -17.84 -6.86
C ARG A 125 -7.04 -18.23 -6.56
N THR A 126 -7.25 -18.99 -5.49
CA THR A 126 -8.57 -19.43 -5.05
C THR A 126 -8.84 -19.09 -3.58
N PRO A 127 -10.12 -19.03 -3.15
CA PRO A 127 -10.47 -18.82 -1.75
C PRO A 127 -9.91 -19.93 -0.85
N GLY A 128 -9.42 -19.57 0.33
CA GLY A 128 -8.90 -20.52 1.33
C GLY A 128 -7.46 -20.98 1.11
N GLU A 129 -6.81 -20.63 0.00
CA GLU A 129 -5.38 -20.88 -0.18
C GLU A 129 -4.52 -20.05 0.79
N ALA A 130 -3.34 -20.55 1.16
CA ALA A 130 -2.32 -19.74 1.82
C ALA A 130 -1.76 -18.68 0.85
N CYS A 131 -1.22 -17.59 1.38
CA CYS A 131 -0.57 -16.57 0.56
C CYS A 131 0.63 -17.19 -0.18
N ARG A 132 0.60 -17.13 -1.51
CA ARG A 132 1.64 -17.73 -2.38
C ARG A 132 3.03 -17.12 -2.24
N TYR A 133 3.13 -15.94 -1.60
CA TYR A 133 4.39 -15.24 -1.37
C TYR A 133 5.02 -15.60 -0.01
N LEU A 134 4.37 -16.44 0.79
CA LEU A 134 4.95 -16.97 2.02
C LEU A 134 5.93 -18.11 1.69
N THR A 135 7.11 -18.06 2.30
CA THR A 135 8.10 -19.14 2.27
C THR A 135 8.49 -19.51 3.70
N SER A 136 9.27 -20.58 3.87
CA SER A 136 9.83 -20.96 5.17
C SER A 136 10.72 -19.86 5.79
N GLY A 137 11.31 -18.99 4.96
CA GLY A 137 12.12 -17.84 5.40
C GLY A 137 11.32 -16.56 5.62
N GLY A 138 9.98 -16.60 5.51
CA GLY A 138 9.11 -15.43 5.53
C GLY A 138 8.63 -15.02 4.14
N CYS A 139 8.15 -13.79 4.00
CA CYS A 139 7.58 -13.30 2.74
C CYS A 139 8.68 -13.05 1.70
N LEU A 140 8.50 -13.56 0.48
CA LEU A 140 9.39 -13.36 -0.66
C LEU A 140 9.45 -11.89 -1.11
N LEU A 141 8.40 -11.12 -0.85
CA LEU A 141 8.29 -9.74 -1.30
C LEU A 141 8.93 -8.76 -0.30
N PRO A 142 9.70 -7.76 -0.75
CA PRO A 142 10.03 -6.57 0.03
C PRO A 142 8.78 -5.90 0.59
N ARG A 143 8.88 -5.24 1.76
CA ARG A 143 7.70 -4.66 2.44
C ARG A 143 6.99 -3.63 1.58
N ASP A 144 7.75 -2.84 0.85
CA ASP A 144 7.27 -1.81 -0.06
C ASP A 144 6.77 -2.36 -1.42
N GLU A 145 6.71 -3.68 -1.58
CA GLU A 145 6.06 -4.36 -2.72
C GLU A 145 4.82 -5.16 -2.28
N ARG A 146 4.60 -5.34 -0.97
CA ARG A 146 3.46 -6.07 -0.42
C ARG A 146 2.17 -5.24 -0.52
N PRO A 147 0.98 -5.88 -0.45
CA PRO A 147 -0.27 -5.15 -0.29
C PRO A 147 -0.21 -4.26 0.95
N TYR A 148 -0.82 -3.07 0.93
CA TYR A 148 -0.71 -2.12 2.04
C TYR A 148 -1.23 -2.69 3.37
N VAL A 149 -2.19 -3.63 3.33
CA VAL A 149 -2.60 -4.35 4.54
C VAL A 149 -1.46 -5.09 5.22
N CYS A 150 -0.46 -5.62 4.50
CA CYS A 150 0.74 -6.20 5.10
C CYS A 150 1.68 -5.16 5.75
N VAL A 151 1.47 -3.87 5.49
CA VAL A 151 2.26 -2.78 6.05
C VAL A 151 1.62 -2.25 7.33
N TRP A 152 0.32 -1.97 7.32
CA TRP A 152 -0.36 -1.35 8.46
C TRP A 152 -0.94 -2.36 9.47
N PHE A 153 -1.20 -3.60 9.06
CA PHE A 153 -1.76 -4.60 9.94
C PHE A 153 -0.73 -5.08 10.98
N LEU A 154 -1.13 -5.06 12.25
CA LEU A 154 -0.41 -5.66 13.36
C LEU A 154 -1.27 -6.78 13.96
N CYS A 155 -0.73 -7.99 14.07
CA CYS A 155 -1.38 -9.05 14.85
C CYS A 155 -1.31 -8.73 16.35
N GLU A 156 -2.07 -9.44 17.17
CA GLU A 156 -2.14 -9.20 18.62
C GLU A 156 -0.74 -9.16 19.30
N PRO A 157 0.17 -10.14 19.07
CA PRO A 157 1.54 -10.04 19.60
C PRO A 157 2.28 -8.76 19.18
N GLN A 158 2.18 -8.36 17.92
CA GLN A 158 2.84 -7.15 17.42
C GLN A 158 2.18 -5.87 17.94
N MET A 159 0.87 -5.91 18.17
CA MET A 159 0.16 -4.81 18.82
C MET A 159 0.65 -4.63 20.26
N GLY A 160 0.93 -5.73 20.98
CA GLY A 160 1.55 -5.67 22.30
C GLY A 160 2.92 -4.97 22.27
N LEU A 161 3.76 -5.30 21.29
CA LEU A 161 5.05 -4.59 21.09
C LEU A 161 4.83 -3.10 20.78
N PHE A 162 3.87 -2.79 19.90
CA PHE A 162 3.54 -1.41 19.55
C PHE A 162 3.04 -0.60 20.75
N GLN A 163 2.21 -1.18 21.61
CA GLN A 163 1.72 -0.53 22.83
C GLN A 163 2.84 -0.29 23.85
N ALA A 164 3.88 -1.12 23.85
CA ALA A 164 5.07 -0.96 24.69
C ALA A 164 6.05 0.09 24.16
N GLU A 165 5.91 0.55 22.91
CA GLU A 165 6.75 1.60 22.35
C GLU A 165 6.61 2.92 23.10
N LYS A 166 7.64 3.76 23.00
CA LYS A 166 7.57 5.14 23.51
C LYS A 166 6.41 5.87 22.83
N PRO A 167 5.66 6.73 23.55
CA PRO A 167 4.56 7.51 22.96
C PRO A 167 4.96 8.33 21.72
N ALA A 168 6.22 8.80 21.67
CA ALA A 168 6.74 9.49 20.49
C ALA A 168 6.82 8.58 19.25
N THR A 169 7.33 7.35 19.42
CA THR A 169 7.39 6.34 18.35
C THR A 169 5.99 5.95 17.90
N GLN A 170 5.05 5.73 18.83
CA GLN A 170 3.66 5.40 18.49
C GLN A 170 3.02 6.49 17.63
N ARG A 171 3.16 7.76 18.02
CA ARG A 171 2.65 8.90 17.24
C ARG A 171 3.30 9.00 15.87
N GLN A 172 4.61 8.77 15.78
CA GLN A 172 5.32 8.78 14.50
C GLN A 172 4.75 7.72 13.55
N VAL A 173 4.62 6.47 14.02
CA VAL A 173 4.04 5.38 13.23
C VAL A 173 2.61 5.69 12.79
N ILE A 174 1.76 6.15 13.72
CA ILE A 174 0.36 6.49 13.40
C ILE A 174 0.31 7.59 12.34
N ASN A 175 1.09 8.66 12.49
CA ASN A 175 1.13 9.74 11.51
C ASN A 175 1.63 9.23 10.15
N THR A 176 2.70 8.43 10.12
CA THR A 176 3.22 7.83 8.88
C THR A 176 2.17 6.95 8.18
N LEU A 177 1.35 6.19 8.94
CA LEU A 177 0.27 5.37 8.37
C LEU A 177 -0.91 6.22 7.87
N LEU A 178 -1.27 7.28 8.58
CA LEU A 178 -2.31 8.23 8.16
C LEU A 178 -1.89 8.96 6.88
N ASP A 179 -0.65 9.42 6.85
CA ASP A 179 -0.01 10.04 5.71
C ASP A 179 -0.01 9.06 4.52
N THR A 180 0.45 7.83 4.72
CA THR A 180 0.45 6.82 3.66
C THR A 180 -0.95 6.56 3.10
N ARG A 181 -1.97 6.42 3.97
CA ARG A 181 -3.37 6.27 3.54
C ARG A 181 -3.83 7.45 2.70
N SER A 182 -3.49 8.66 3.11
CA SER A 182 -3.86 9.89 2.41
C SER A 182 -3.22 9.96 1.01
N TYR A 183 -1.97 9.51 0.83
CA TYR A 183 -1.31 9.49 -0.48
C TYR A 183 -1.95 8.42 -1.37
N ARG A 184 -2.30 7.27 -0.81
CA ARG A 184 -2.98 6.19 -1.53
C ARG A 184 -4.35 6.61 -2.06
N LEU A 185 -5.12 7.37 -1.27
CA LEU A 185 -6.36 8.00 -1.75
C LEU A 185 -6.08 9.01 -2.86
N GLY A 186 -4.98 9.75 -2.77
CA GLY A 186 -4.49 10.65 -3.81
C GLY A 186 -4.21 9.94 -5.13
N LEU A 187 -3.60 8.75 -5.11
CA LEU A 187 -3.36 7.93 -6.32
C LEU A 187 -4.67 7.60 -7.03
N GLU A 188 -5.68 7.13 -6.29
CA GLU A 188 -6.98 6.82 -6.88
C GLU A 188 -7.68 8.07 -7.42
N SER A 189 -7.66 9.19 -6.69
CA SER A 189 -8.23 10.46 -7.17
C SER A 189 -7.57 10.94 -8.47
N LEU A 190 -6.26 10.74 -8.64
CA LEU A 190 -5.54 11.08 -9.88
C LEU A 190 -5.95 10.18 -11.04
N HIS A 191 -6.07 8.88 -10.78
CA HIS A 191 -6.53 7.92 -11.77
C HIS A 191 -7.98 8.18 -12.19
N ASP A 192 -8.89 8.43 -11.26
CA ASP A 192 -10.31 8.72 -11.56
C ASP A 192 -10.48 10.03 -12.36
N LYS A 193 -9.71 11.10 -12.03
CA LYS A 193 -9.72 12.37 -12.79
C LYS A 193 -9.17 12.22 -14.21
N SER A 194 -8.26 11.27 -14.42
CA SER A 194 -7.78 10.87 -15.74
C SER A 194 -8.92 10.27 -16.58
N GLY A 195 -9.81 9.49 -15.95
CA GLY A 195 -11.01 8.92 -16.60
C GLY A 195 -12.15 9.94 -16.81
N CYS A 196 -12.19 11.02 -16.04
CA CYS A 196 -13.26 12.03 -16.12
C CYS A 196 -13.15 12.96 -17.35
N ARG A 197 -11.98 13.03 -18.01
CA ARG A 197 -11.79 13.84 -19.23
C ARG A 197 -12.25 13.17 -20.53
N LEU A 198 -12.81 11.96 -20.46
CA LEU A 198 -13.27 11.17 -21.62
C LEU A 198 -14.78 10.82 -21.62
N LYS A 199 -15.60 11.48 -20.79
CA LYS A 199 -17.06 11.34 -20.83
C LYS A 199 -17.78 12.58 -21.37
N GLU A 200 -17.25 13.14 -22.45
CA GLU A 200 -18.09 13.77 -23.47
C GLU A 200 -17.68 13.15 -24.80
N VAL A 201 -18.41 12.11 -25.22
CA VAL A 201 -18.71 11.70 -26.60
C VAL A 201 -19.25 10.26 -26.57
N HIS A 202 -20.54 10.17 -26.89
CA HIS A 202 -21.30 9.00 -27.36
C HIS A 202 -21.58 7.86 -26.38
N SER A 203 -22.78 7.96 -25.81
CA SER A 203 -23.65 6.84 -25.46
C SER A 203 -23.87 5.89 -26.64
N THR A 204 -23.32 4.67 -26.57
CA THR A 204 -23.98 3.44 -27.05
C THR A 204 -23.38 2.27 -26.28
N GLY A 205 -24.24 1.48 -25.65
CA GLY A 205 -23.87 0.44 -24.71
C GLY A 205 -23.11 -0.75 -25.29
N SER A 206 -22.40 -1.45 -24.42
CA SER A 206 -22.07 -2.85 -24.56
C SER A 206 -21.74 -3.40 -23.18
N GLU A 207 -22.57 -4.32 -22.71
CA GLU A 207 -22.39 -5.11 -21.49
C GLU A 207 -21.19 -6.06 -21.66
N CYS A 208 -20.43 -6.27 -20.57
CA CYS A 208 -19.39 -7.29 -20.50
C CYS A 208 -19.96 -8.53 -19.78
N PRO A 209 -20.02 -9.72 -20.41
CA PRO A 209 -20.50 -10.94 -19.77
C PRO A 209 -19.32 -11.75 -19.23
N CYS A 210 -19.23 -11.89 -17.90
CA CYS A 210 -18.37 -12.88 -17.25
C CYS A 210 -19.09 -13.48 -16.04
N THR A 211 -20.12 -14.28 -16.32
CA THR A 211 -20.67 -15.29 -15.40
C THR A 211 -20.86 -16.59 -16.17
N GLU A 212 -20.49 -17.68 -15.51
CA GLU A 212 -20.69 -19.10 -15.86
C GLU A 212 -19.64 -19.75 -16.78
N LYS A 213 -18.76 -20.56 -16.18
CA LYS A 213 -19.00 -22.00 -15.99
C LYS A 213 -18.15 -22.56 -14.85
#